data_AF-A0A3A9ADL8-F1
#
_entry.id   AF-A0A3A9ADL8-F1
#
_cell.length_a   1.000
_cell.length_b   1.000
_cell.length_c   1.000
_cell.angle_alpha   90.00
_cell.angle_beta   90.00
_cell.angle_gamma   90.00
#
_symmetry.space_group_name_H-M   'P 1'
#
loop_
_entity.id
_entity.type
_entity.pdbx_description
1 polymer ?
#
loop_
_entity_poly.entity_id
_entity_poly.type
_entity_poly.pdbx_seq_one_letter_code
_entity_poly.pdbx_strand_id
1 'polypeptide(L)'
;MEIQFQSRWFEKCIRDYLGIADGKITTEDVSVIKYLYVSTTDGYFLGFGRGDLPENFEFSDAGDEWFCRCLSDTGKYRTVEEFIDIREWEDSKELQIKSELLDEEREDKDASDMQDFESSVKIYEPEENDFDGLVRNEMTYDYGILYPEDFVHLKNLEVVRLMSCETEIHSLAFLESLSKIRVLEVGQVSLHTLEGLDKMIGLEKLCIWAN
;
A
#
# COMPACT_ATOMS: atom_id res chain seq x y z
N MET A 1 -13.91 16.73 10.13
CA MET A 1 -13.77 16.02 11.41
C MET A 1 -12.28 15.96 11.74
N GLU A 2 -11.89 16.15 12.99
CA GLU A 2 -10.48 16.02 13.40
C GLU A 2 -10.02 14.56 13.34
N ILE A 3 -8.79 14.33 12.90
CA ILE A 3 -8.13 13.02 12.89
C ILE A 3 -7.10 12.97 14.02
N GLN A 4 -7.00 11.82 14.67
CA GLN A 4 -5.95 11.51 15.63
C GLN A 4 -5.23 10.26 15.13
N PHE A 5 -3.99 10.43 14.72
CA PHE A 5 -3.15 9.31 14.30
C PHE A 5 -2.48 8.67 15.52
N GLN A 6 -2.27 7.37 15.46
CA GLN A 6 -1.54 6.61 16.47
C GLN A 6 -0.03 6.75 16.28
N SER A 7 0.42 6.69 15.02
CA SER A 7 1.82 6.89 14.65
C SER A 7 2.17 8.38 14.62
N ARG A 8 3.10 8.77 15.50
CA ARG A 8 3.69 10.12 15.50
C ARG A 8 4.47 10.41 14.21
N TRP A 9 5.15 9.40 13.66
CA TRP A 9 5.93 9.54 12.44
C TRP A 9 5.02 9.69 11.21
N PHE A 10 3.96 8.88 11.11
CA PHE A 10 2.95 9.03 10.06
C PHE A 10 2.30 10.41 10.10
N GLU A 11 1.91 10.89 11.29
CA GLU A 11 1.38 12.24 11.46
C GLU A 11 2.38 13.31 11.02
N LYS A 12 3.66 13.20 11.41
CA LYS A 12 4.74 14.11 11.00
C LYS A 12 4.85 14.18 9.48
N CYS A 13 4.86 13.04 8.80
CA CYS A 13 4.95 12.97 7.34
C CYS A 13 3.71 13.56 6.65
N ILE A 14 2.50 13.28 7.14
CA ILE A 14 1.26 13.87 6.62
C ILE A 14 1.28 15.41 6.77
N ARG A 15 1.70 15.92 7.93
CA ARG A 15 1.79 17.37 8.18
C ARG A 15 2.73 18.04 7.21
N ASP A 16 3.92 17.48 7.04
CA ASP A 16 4.90 18.02 6.12
C ASP A 16 4.40 17.96 4.66
N TYR A 17 3.80 16.83 4.25
CA TYR A 17 3.25 16.66 2.90
C TYR A 17 2.15 17.69 2.58
N LEU A 18 1.27 17.96 3.54
CA LEU A 18 0.17 18.91 3.41
C LEU A 18 0.55 20.36 3.74
N GLY A 19 1.77 20.61 4.23
CA GLY A 19 2.24 21.94 4.64
C GLY A 19 1.55 22.48 5.90
N ILE A 20 1.13 21.60 6.82
CA ILE A 20 0.42 21.95 8.04
C ILE A 20 1.43 22.06 9.21
N ALA A 21 1.89 23.28 9.48
CA ALA A 21 2.84 23.54 10.56
C ALA A 21 2.20 23.40 11.97
N ASP A 22 1.02 23.99 12.16
CA ASP A 22 0.31 24.03 13.44
C ASP A 22 -1.18 23.70 13.23
N GLY A 23 -1.82 23.20 14.29
CA GLY A 23 -3.25 22.92 14.30
C GLY A 23 -3.61 21.47 14.05
N LYS A 24 -4.92 21.22 13.97
CA LYS A 24 -5.51 19.88 13.87
C LYS A 24 -5.57 19.45 12.42
N ILE A 25 -5.17 18.21 12.14
CA ILE A 25 -5.40 17.59 10.82
C ILE A 25 -6.86 17.16 10.77
N THR A 26 -7.52 17.47 9.67
CA THR A 26 -8.92 17.10 9.45
C THR A 26 -9.09 16.15 8.28
N THR A 27 -10.26 15.52 8.24
CA THR A 27 -10.70 14.69 7.11
C THR A 27 -10.67 15.42 5.76
N GLU A 28 -10.89 16.74 5.76
CA GLU A 28 -10.84 17.54 4.53
C GLU A 28 -9.40 17.68 4.04
N ASP A 29 -8.46 17.92 4.97
CA ASP A 29 -7.04 18.13 4.64
C ASP A 29 -6.44 16.89 3.98
N VAL A 30 -6.70 15.70 4.54
CA VAL A 30 -6.17 14.44 3.99
C VAL A 30 -6.93 13.94 2.77
N SER A 31 -8.06 14.56 2.40
CA SER A 31 -8.89 14.13 1.27
C SER A 31 -8.19 14.30 -0.08
N VAL A 32 -7.14 15.11 -0.15
CA VAL A 32 -6.35 15.29 -1.38
C VAL A 32 -5.37 14.14 -1.62
N ILE A 33 -5.12 13.30 -0.62
CA ILE A 33 -4.17 12.18 -0.72
C ILE A 33 -4.86 11.02 -1.44
N LYS A 34 -4.25 10.59 -2.56
CA LYS A 34 -4.74 9.53 -3.44
C LYS A 34 -3.81 8.33 -3.54
N TYR A 35 -2.56 8.50 -3.15
CA TYR A 35 -1.51 7.49 -3.24
C TYR A 35 -0.85 7.31 -1.88
N LEU A 36 -0.65 6.04 -1.51
CA LEU A 36 0.12 5.62 -0.35
C LEU A 36 1.16 4.58 -0.79
N TYR A 37 2.43 4.86 -0.47
CA TYR A 37 3.54 3.92 -0.60
C TYR A 37 4.08 3.59 0.78
N VAL A 38 4.28 2.31 1.07
CA VAL A 38 4.86 1.86 2.34
C VAL A 38 5.91 0.80 2.04
N SER A 39 7.07 0.94 2.67
CA SER A 39 8.09 -0.09 2.78
C SER A 39 8.71 -0.04 4.15
N THR A 40 8.99 -1.21 4.75
CA THR A 40 9.45 -1.23 6.15
C THR A 40 10.56 -2.22 6.46
N THR A 41 10.76 -3.26 5.65
CA THR A 41 11.75 -4.33 5.90
C THR A 41 13.09 -4.08 5.19
N ASP A 42 13.10 -3.93 3.86
CA ASP A 42 14.33 -3.69 3.07
C ASP A 42 14.71 -2.20 2.97
N GLY A 43 14.01 -1.37 3.73
CA GLY A 43 14.16 0.08 3.81
C GLY A 43 12.86 0.68 4.32
N TYR A 44 12.97 1.68 5.20
CA TYR A 44 11.80 2.26 5.85
C TYR A 44 11.36 3.52 5.12
N PHE A 45 10.32 3.41 4.30
CA PHE A 45 9.82 4.46 3.43
C PHE A 45 8.32 4.62 3.56
N LEU A 46 7.87 5.88 3.61
CA LEU A 46 6.47 6.25 3.57
C LEU A 46 6.27 7.33 2.52
N GLY A 47 5.40 7.09 1.54
CA GLY A 47 5.17 8.00 0.43
C GLY A 47 3.70 8.41 0.31
N PHE A 48 3.48 9.67 -0.05
CA PHE A 48 2.15 10.22 -0.34
C PHE A 48 2.14 10.92 -1.68
N GLY A 49 1.00 10.83 -2.38
CA GLY A 49 0.78 11.50 -3.66
C GLY A 49 -0.66 11.98 -3.79
N ARG A 50 -0.87 13.00 -4.64
CA ARG A 50 -2.19 13.63 -4.88
C ARG A 50 -2.54 13.75 -6.36
N GLY A 51 -1.59 13.44 -7.25
CA GLY A 51 -1.80 13.44 -8.68
C GLY A 51 -2.76 12.34 -9.10
N ASP A 52 -3.47 12.59 -10.19
CA ASP A 52 -4.29 11.57 -10.82
C ASP A 52 -3.39 10.59 -11.57
N LEU A 53 -3.67 9.30 -11.41
CA LEU A 53 -2.93 8.27 -12.10
C LEU A 53 -3.56 8.05 -13.49
N PRO A 54 -2.76 8.00 -14.58
CA PRO A 54 -3.27 7.75 -15.94
C PRO A 54 -4.03 6.43 -16.06
N GLU A 55 -4.75 6.24 -17.17
CA GLU A 55 -5.50 4.99 -17.44
C GLU A 55 -4.55 3.81 -17.70
N ASN A 56 -3.54 4.00 -18.55
CA ASN A 56 -2.45 3.05 -18.75
C ASN A 56 -1.19 3.64 -18.13
N PHE A 57 -0.63 2.97 -17.13
CA PHE A 57 0.49 3.49 -16.36
C PHE A 57 1.43 2.36 -15.93
N GLU A 58 2.66 2.77 -15.64
CA GLU A 58 3.69 1.97 -15.01
C GLU A 58 4.44 2.92 -14.06
N PHE A 59 4.70 2.51 -12.82
CA PHE A 59 5.48 3.34 -11.92
C PHE A 59 6.95 3.37 -12.37
N SER A 60 7.60 4.53 -12.38
CA SER A 60 9.02 4.62 -12.76
C SER A 60 9.97 3.77 -11.92
N ASP A 61 9.55 3.42 -10.70
CA ASP A 61 10.26 2.59 -9.74
C ASP A 61 9.73 1.14 -9.69
N ALA A 62 8.89 0.75 -10.66
CA ALA A 62 8.43 -0.62 -10.80
C ALA A 62 9.58 -1.58 -11.14
N GLY A 63 9.63 -2.73 -10.47
CA GLY A 63 10.54 -3.83 -10.81
C GLY A 63 10.00 -4.73 -11.93
N ASP A 64 10.78 -5.73 -12.32
CA ASP A 64 10.39 -6.75 -13.32
C ASP A 64 9.11 -7.50 -12.89
N GLU A 65 8.83 -7.55 -11.59
CA GLU A 65 7.62 -8.10 -11.00
C GLU A 65 6.36 -7.42 -11.53
N TRP A 66 6.39 -6.11 -11.81
CA TRP A 66 5.24 -5.39 -12.38
C TRP A 66 4.77 -5.99 -13.72
N PHE A 67 5.70 -6.51 -14.51
CA PHE A 67 5.39 -7.09 -15.82
C PHE A 67 4.91 -8.54 -15.74
N CYS A 68 5.29 -9.28 -14.70
CA CYS A 68 5.04 -10.72 -14.63
C CYS A 68 4.20 -11.17 -13.44
N ARG A 69 3.84 -10.26 -12.53
CA ARG A 69 3.13 -10.53 -11.27
C ARG A 69 1.92 -9.62 -11.08
N CYS A 70 1.38 -9.07 -12.16
CA CYS A 70 0.18 -8.24 -12.12
C CYS A 70 -0.98 -8.84 -12.91
N LEU A 71 -2.18 -8.64 -12.38
CA LEU A 71 -3.45 -9.02 -12.97
C LEU A 71 -4.30 -7.77 -13.16
N SER A 72 -4.85 -7.58 -14.36
CA SER A 72 -5.75 -6.48 -14.67
C SER A 72 -7.21 -6.91 -14.55
N ASP A 73 -8.07 -5.97 -14.16
CA ASP A 73 -9.52 -6.18 -13.98
C ASP A 73 -9.85 -7.40 -13.11
N THR A 74 -9.62 -7.27 -11.80
CA THR A 74 -10.03 -8.33 -10.86
C THR A 74 -11.54 -8.34 -10.61
N GLY A 75 -12.30 -7.40 -11.18
CA GLY A 75 -13.76 -7.37 -11.13
C GLY A 75 -14.42 -8.51 -11.91
N LYS A 76 -13.68 -9.19 -12.79
CA LYS A 76 -14.14 -10.38 -13.51
C LYS A 76 -14.29 -11.62 -12.61
N TYR A 77 -13.66 -11.61 -11.43
CA TYR A 77 -13.71 -12.72 -10.47
C TYR A 77 -14.78 -12.50 -9.40
N ARG A 78 -15.33 -13.60 -8.88
CA ARG A 78 -16.36 -13.54 -7.83
C ARG A 78 -15.82 -13.73 -6.43
N THR A 79 -14.72 -14.47 -6.29
CA THR A 79 -14.05 -14.72 -5.01
C THR A 79 -12.54 -14.60 -5.20
N VAL A 80 -11.82 -14.31 -4.11
CA VAL A 80 -10.36 -14.14 -4.11
C VAL A 80 -9.66 -15.43 -4.55
N GLU A 81 -10.17 -16.59 -4.13
CA GLU A 81 -9.61 -17.91 -4.44
C GLU A 81 -9.72 -18.28 -5.92
N GLU A 82 -10.49 -17.54 -6.73
CA GLU A 82 -10.50 -17.75 -8.18
C GLU A 82 -9.15 -17.34 -8.80
N PHE A 83 -8.47 -16.32 -8.25
CA PHE A 83 -7.26 -15.73 -8.83
C PHE A 83 -6.05 -15.64 -7.90
N ILE A 84 -6.23 -15.82 -6.59
CA ILE A 84 -5.14 -15.86 -5.60
C ILE A 84 -4.99 -17.27 -5.03
N ASP A 85 -3.75 -17.74 -4.98
CA ASP A 85 -3.31 -18.84 -4.13
C ASP A 85 -2.83 -18.28 -2.78
N ILE A 86 -3.30 -18.90 -1.70
CA ILE A 86 -2.91 -18.57 -0.33
C ILE A 86 -2.06 -19.72 0.19
N ARG A 87 -0.80 -19.46 0.50
CA ARG A 87 0.10 -20.42 1.13
C ARG A 87 0.15 -20.15 2.63
N GLU A 88 -0.23 -21.16 3.42
CA GLU A 88 -0.18 -21.07 4.87
C GLU A 88 1.14 -21.62 5.40
N TRP A 89 1.77 -20.84 6.26
CA TRP A 89 2.92 -21.18 7.09
C TRP A 89 2.47 -21.30 8.54
N GLU A 90 3.38 -21.69 9.46
CA GLU A 90 3.05 -21.91 10.87
C GLU A 90 2.38 -20.68 11.52
N ASP A 91 2.91 -19.48 11.25
CA ASP A 91 2.42 -18.23 11.84
C ASP A 91 2.05 -17.16 10.80
N SER A 92 2.19 -17.44 9.50
CA SER A 92 1.95 -16.46 8.44
C SER A 92 1.28 -17.04 7.20
N LYS A 93 0.86 -16.15 6.31
CA LYS A 93 0.20 -16.46 5.05
C LYS A 93 0.81 -15.59 3.97
N GLU A 94 1.19 -16.24 2.88
CA GLU A 94 1.70 -15.60 1.68
C GLU A 94 0.65 -15.67 0.57
N LEU A 95 0.59 -14.59 -0.21
CA LEU A 95 -0.33 -14.46 -1.33
C LEU A 95 0.43 -14.57 -2.64
N GLN A 96 -0.18 -15.24 -3.62
CA GLN A 96 0.35 -15.31 -4.97
C GLN A 96 -0.79 -15.27 -5.99
N ILE A 97 -0.66 -14.47 -7.05
CA ILE A 97 -1.57 -14.59 -8.20
C ILE A 97 -1.29 -15.91 -8.93
N LYS A 98 -2.35 -16.65 -9.22
CA LYS A 98 -2.26 -17.93 -9.92
C LYS A 98 -1.50 -17.81 -11.24
N SER A 99 -0.51 -18.67 -11.43
CA SER A 99 0.45 -18.59 -12.53
C SER A 99 -0.19 -18.61 -13.91
N GLU A 100 -1.26 -19.40 -14.09
CA GLU A 100 -1.97 -19.55 -15.35
C GLU A 100 -2.67 -18.26 -15.80
N LEU A 101 -3.01 -17.36 -14.87
CA LEU A 101 -3.63 -16.07 -15.18
C LEU A 101 -2.59 -15.04 -15.64
N LEU A 102 -1.36 -15.15 -15.15
CA LEU A 102 -0.28 -14.21 -15.47
C LEU A 102 0.24 -14.37 -16.91
N ASP A 103 0.14 -15.58 -17.48
CA ASP A 103 0.53 -15.82 -18.87
C ASP A 103 -0.42 -15.17 -19.88
N GLU A 104 -1.69 -14.96 -19.51
CA GLU A 104 -2.71 -14.33 -20.35
C GLU A 104 -2.61 -12.79 -20.37
N GLU A 105 -2.04 -12.17 -19.34
CA GLU A 105 -2.02 -10.72 -19.14
C GLU A 105 -0.91 -9.97 -19.90
N ARG A 106 -0.04 -10.67 -20.64
CA ARG A 106 1.16 -10.09 -21.30
C ARG A 106 0.88 -9.24 -22.54
N GLU A 107 -0.18 -8.42 -22.53
CA GLU A 107 -0.41 -7.42 -23.57
C GLU A 107 0.44 -6.18 -23.29
N ASP A 108 1.46 -5.93 -24.14
CA ASP A 108 2.24 -4.68 -24.14
C ASP A 108 1.36 -3.52 -24.59
N LYS A 109 0.90 -2.71 -23.63
CA LYS A 109 0.33 -1.38 -23.90
C LYS A 109 1.36 -0.34 -23.45
N ASP A 110 1.67 0.60 -24.35
CA ASP A 110 2.56 1.71 -24.02
C ASP A 110 1.99 2.49 -22.81
N ALA A 111 2.79 2.63 -21.75
CA ALA A 111 2.42 3.41 -20.59
C ALA A 111 2.28 4.90 -20.94
N SER A 112 1.30 5.56 -20.34
CA SER A 112 1.13 7.01 -20.47
C SER A 112 2.21 7.75 -19.68
N ASP A 113 2.36 9.04 -19.97
CA ASP A 113 3.24 9.92 -19.20
C ASP A 113 2.80 9.99 -17.72
N MET A 114 3.76 9.77 -16.82
CA MET A 114 3.57 9.73 -15.37
C MET A 114 4.09 10.98 -14.66
N GLN A 115 4.64 11.97 -15.40
CA GLN A 115 5.31 13.13 -14.83
C GLN A 115 4.44 13.91 -13.82
N ASP A 116 3.17 14.16 -14.15
CA ASP A 116 2.25 14.90 -13.28
C ASP A 116 1.93 14.12 -11.99
N PHE A 117 1.80 12.79 -12.09
CA PHE A 117 1.61 11.93 -10.93
C PHE A 117 2.86 11.92 -10.04
N GLU A 118 4.01 11.60 -10.61
CA GLU A 118 5.28 11.43 -9.91
C GLU A 118 5.76 12.71 -9.25
N SER A 119 5.59 13.86 -9.92
CA SER A 119 5.93 15.17 -9.34
C SER A 119 5.08 15.54 -8.12
N SER A 120 3.93 14.86 -7.94
CA SER A 120 3.08 15.01 -6.75
C SER A 120 3.50 14.12 -5.58
N VAL A 121 4.34 13.11 -5.84
CA VAL A 121 4.74 12.12 -4.84
C VAL A 121 5.89 12.67 -3.99
N LYS A 122 5.79 12.46 -2.68
CA LYS A 122 6.88 12.72 -1.74
C LYS A 122 7.08 11.50 -0.83
N ILE A 123 8.32 11.04 -0.76
CA ILE A 123 8.74 9.88 0.05
C ILE A 123 9.55 10.37 1.23
N TYR A 124 9.34 9.73 2.38
CA TYR A 124 9.96 10.01 3.66
C TYR A 124 10.68 8.78 4.18
N GLU A 125 11.83 9.01 4.80
CA GLU A 125 12.56 8.04 5.62
C GLU A 125 12.50 8.50 7.09
N PRO A 126 12.43 7.58 8.06
CA PRO A 126 12.49 7.95 9.47
C PRO A 126 13.91 8.35 9.88
N GLU A 127 14.01 9.31 10.78
CA GLU A 127 15.26 9.69 11.44
C GLU A 127 15.39 8.97 12.79
N GLU A 128 16.60 8.92 13.38
CA GLU A 128 16.82 8.25 14.68
C GLU A 128 15.82 8.69 15.76
N ASN A 129 15.53 9.98 15.84
CA ASN A 129 14.61 10.54 16.85
C ASN A 129 13.15 10.14 16.62
N ASP A 130 12.76 9.68 15.43
CA ASP A 130 11.40 9.21 15.17
C ASP A 130 11.11 7.89 15.92
N PHE A 131 12.16 7.18 16.35
CA PHE A 131 12.08 5.97 17.17
C PHE A 131 12.13 6.25 18.68
N ASP A 132 12.24 7.51 19.12
CA ASP A 132 12.40 7.85 20.54
C ASP A 132 11.21 7.39 21.40
N GLY A 133 11.51 6.54 22.39
CA GLY A 133 10.51 5.99 23.31
C GLY A 133 9.70 4.83 22.74
N LEU A 134 9.98 4.40 21.51
CA LEU A 134 9.43 3.19 20.94
C LEU A 134 10.21 1.95 21.43
N VAL A 135 9.52 0.82 21.54
CA VAL A 135 10.10 -0.45 22.01
C VAL A 135 9.80 -1.51 20.98
N ARG A 136 10.86 -2.11 20.43
CA ARG A 136 10.74 -3.16 19.42
C ARG A 136 10.01 -4.38 19.99
N ASN A 137 8.99 -4.85 19.28
CA ASN A 137 8.36 -6.12 19.52
C ASN A 137 9.34 -7.26 19.22
N GLU A 138 9.55 -8.18 20.16
CA GLU A 138 10.51 -9.28 19.97
C GLU A 138 10.07 -10.34 18.96
N MET A 139 8.76 -10.45 18.70
CA MET A 139 8.20 -11.42 17.77
C MET A 139 8.12 -10.88 16.34
N THR A 140 7.59 -9.66 16.16
CA THR A 140 7.37 -9.08 14.83
C THR A 140 8.52 -8.19 14.37
N TYR A 141 9.44 -7.83 15.27
CA TYR A 141 10.49 -6.83 15.06
C TYR A 141 9.98 -5.41 14.75
N ASP A 142 8.66 -5.19 14.84
CA ASP A 142 7.99 -3.90 14.72
C ASP A 142 8.38 -2.96 15.87
N TYR A 143 8.80 -1.74 15.55
CA TYR A 143 9.05 -0.70 16.55
C TYR A 143 7.78 0.05 17.00
N GLY A 144 6.66 -0.09 16.29
CA GLY A 144 5.45 0.70 16.46
C GLY A 144 5.60 2.11 15.90
N ILE A 145 6.49 2.30 14.93
CA ILE A 145 6.69 3.59 14.27
C ILE A 145 5.57 3.85 13.24
N LEU A 146 4.89 2.80 12.76
CA LEU A 146 3.76 2.88 11.83
C LEU A 146 2.62 2.01 12.36
N TYR A 147 1.38 2.49 12.23
CA TYR A 147 0.16 1.74 12.59
C TYR A 147 -0.73 1.66 11.35
N PRO A 148 -0.93 0.49 10.71
CA PRO A 148 -1.75 0.37 9.50
C PRO A 148 -3.20 0.87 9.69
N GLU A 149 -3.70 0.87 10.92
CA GLU A 149 -5.01 1.44 11.27
C GLU A 149 -5.09 2.94 11.01
N ASP A 150 -3.97 3.67 10.97
CA ASP A 150 -3.96 5.09 10.61
C ASP A 150 -4.30 5.32 9.14
N PHE A 151 -4.05 4.33 8.26
CA PHE A 151 -4.32 4.44 6.83
C PHE A 151 -5.81 4.57 6.53
N VAL A 152 -6.68 4.10 7.43
CA VAL A 152 -8.14 4.18 7.27
C VAL A 152 -8.65 5.61 7.20
N HIS A 153 -7.86 6.60 7.65
CA HIS A 153 -8.21 8.01 7.58
C HIS A 153 -8.06 8.61 6.18
N LEU A 154 -7.27 7.99 5.30
CA LEU A 154 -7.02 8.44 3.94
C LEU A 154 -8.11 7.92 2.98
N LYS A 155 -9.36 8.36 3.19
CA LYS A 155 -10.55 7.82 2.49
C LYS A 155 -10.56 7.98 0.96
N ASN A 156 -9.69 8.82 0.42
CA ASN A 156 -9.57 9.07 -1.02
C ASN A 156 -8.41 8.32 -1.68
N LEU A 157 -7.76 7.39 -0.98
CA LEU A 157 -6.76 6.52 -1.62
C LEU A 157 -7.35 5.75 -2.79
N GLU A 158 -6.72 5.92 -3.95
CA GLU A 158 -6.96 5.21 -5.20
C GLU A 158 -5.89 4.14 -5.42
N VAL A 159 -4.68 4.38 -4.89
CA VAL A 159 -3.52 3.50 -5.04
C VAL A 159 -2.89 3.23 -3.68
N VAL A 160 -2.64 1.96 -3.39
CA VAL A 160 -1.84 1.53 -2.24
C VAL A 160 -0.75 0.59 -2.73
N ARG A 161 0.50 0.90 -2.40
CA ARG A 161 1.67 0.06 -2.67
C ARG A 161 2.34 -0.30 -1.34
N LEU A 162 2.37 -1.59 -1.04
CA LEU A 162 3.01 -2.18 0.13
C LEU A 162 4.18 -3.02 -0.38
N MET A 163 5.40 -2.58 -0.09
CA MET A 163 6.63 -3.16 -0.63
C MET A 163 7.51 -3.58 0.53
N SER A 164 7.85 -4.86 0.68
CA SER A 164 8.70 -5.34 1.78
C SER A 164 8.17 -4.86 3.14
N CYS A 165 6.93 -5.24 3.47
CA CYS A 165 6.24 -4.81 4.70
C CYS A 165 6.04 -5.94 5.69
N GLU A 166 7.01 -6.86 5.79
CA GLU A 166 6.91 -8.08 6.60
C GLU A 166 6.89 -7.80 8.11
N THR A 167 7.36 -6.62 8.54
CA THR A 167 7.54 -6.26 9.95
C THR A 167 6.33 -5.55 10.57
N GLU A 168 5.64 -4.68 9.82
CA GLU A 168 4.57 -3.82 10.36
C GLU A 168 3.18 -4.14 9.81
N ILE A 169 3.09 -4.81 8.66
CA ILE A 169 1.81 -5.08 8.00
C ILE A 169 1.54 -6.58 8.00
N HIS A 170 0.72 -7.01 8.96
CA HIS A 170 0.30 -8.41 9.09
C HIS A 170 -1.18 -8.66 8.78
N SER A 171 -1.90 -7.61 8.38
CA SER A 171 -3.31 -7.68 7.99
C SER A 171 -3.60 -6.58 6.96
N LEU A 172 -4.53 -6.86 6.06
CA LEU A 172 -5.03 -5.89 5.09
C LEU A 172 -6.40 -5.33 5.50
N ALA A 173 -6.84 -5.53 6.75
CA ALA A 173 -8.14 -5.09 7.25
C ALA A 173 -8.40 -3.58 7.05
N PHE A 174 -7.36 -2.75 7.06
CA PHE A 174 -7.50 -1.31 6.81
C PHE A 174 -8.10 -0.99 5.43
N LEU A 175 -7.90 -1.88 4.43
CA LEU A 175 -8.48 -1.74 3.09
C LEU A 175 -10.02 -1.76 3.12
N GLU A 176 -10.64 -2.41 4.11
CA GLU A 176 -12.10 -2.48 4.23
C GLU A 176 -12.75 -1.10 4.27
N SER A 177 -12.01 -0.14 4.82
CA SER A 177 -12.37 1.24 5.01
C SER A 177 -12.12 2.14 3.79
N LEU A 178 -11.48 1.63 2.74
CA LEU A 178 -10.97 2.40 1.60
C LEU A 178 -11.74 2.03 0.32
N SER A 179 -12.85 2.72 0.08
CA SER A 179 -13.81 2.37 -0.98
C SER A 179 -13.41 2.82 -2.39
N LYS A 180 -12.32 3.57 -2.54
CA LYS A 180 -11.86 4.14 -3.82
C LYS A 180 -10.61 3.47 -4.39
N ILE A 181 -10.07 2.48 -3.70
CA ILE A 181 -8.89 1.77 -4.18
C ILE A 181 -9.23 1.09 -5.50
N ARG A 182 -8.38 1.35 -6.48
CA ARG A 182 -8.42 0.74 -7.81
C ARG A 182 -7.11 0.03 -8.16
N VAL A 183 -6.01 0.40 -7.51
CA VAL A 183 -4.69 -0.23 -7.69
C VAL A 183 -4.16 -0.68 -6.34
N LEU A 184 -3.79 -1.95 -6.25
CA LEU A 184 -3.12 -2.52 -5.09
C LEU A 184 -1.86 -3.27 -5.52
N GLU A 185 -0.75 -2.94 -4.88
CA GLU A 185 0.53 -3.61 -5.06
C GLU A 185 0.99 -4.15 -3.71
N VAL A 186 1.26 -5.44 -3.64
CA VAL A 186 1.66 -6.16 -2.43
C VAL A 186 2.90 -6.99 -2.76
N GLY A 187 4.08 -6.42 -2.48
CA GLY A 187 5.36 -7.10 -2.58
C GLY A 187 5.85 -7.51 -1.21
N GLN A 188 6.19 -8.80 -1.03
CA GLN A 188 6.82 -9.32 0.19
C GLN A 188 6.09 -8.88 1.48
N VAL A 189 4.90 -9.44 1.69
CA VAL A 189 4.10 -9.21 2.91
C VAL A 189 3.80 -10.55 3.57
N SER A 190 3.89 -10.57 4.90
CA SER A 190 3.64 -11.75 5.73
C SER A 190 2.38 -11.53 6.57
N LEU A 191 1.24 -12.06 6.10
CA LEU A 191 -0.06 -11.82 6.70
C LEU A 191 -0.40 -12.86 7.78
N HIS A 192 -0.87 -12.44 8.95
CA HIS A 192 -1.35 -13.36 9.98
C HIS A 192 -2.84 -13.69 9.81
N THR A 193 -3.62 -12.78 9.21
CA THR A 193 -5.06 -12.96 8.96
C THR A 193 -5.39 -12.76 7.48
N LEU A 194 -6.60 -13.16 7.08
CA LEU A 194 -7.14 -12.95 5.73
C LEU A 194 -8.12 -11.77 5.68
N GLU A 195 -8.17 -10.95 6.72
CA GLU A 195 -9.07 -9.80 6.77
C GLU A 195 -8.67 -8.75 5.72
N GLY A 196 -9.66 -8.14 5.07
CA GLY A 196 -9.47 -7.19 3.98
C GLY A 196 -9.15 -7.79 2.60
N LEU A 197 -8.89 -9.09 2.45
CA LEU A 197 -8.56 -9.69 1.15
C LEU A 197 -9.67 -9.55 0.11
N ASP A 198 -10.94 -9.51 0.51
CA ASP A 198 -12.07 -9.28 -0.41
C ASP A 198 -11.95 -7.96 -1.19
N LYS A 199 -11.12 -7.01 -0.72
CA LYS A 199 -10.81 -5.76 -1.45
C LYS A 199 -9.90 -5.94 -2.64
N MET A 200 -9.35 -7.14 -2.83
CA MET A 200 -8.64 -7.49 -4.06
C MET A 200 -9.59 -7.73 -5.23
N ILE A 201 -10.90 -7.88 -4.99
CA ILE A 201 -11.93 -7.99 -6.03
C ILE A 201 -12.35 -6.60 -6.49
N GLY A 202 -12.46 -6.41 -7.81
CA GLY A 202 -12.93 -5.15 -8.41
C GLY A 202 -11.85 -4.08 -8.57
N LEU A 203 -10.58 -4.45 -8.43
CA LEU A 203 -9.44 -3.58 -8.73
C LEU A 203 -9.20 -3.51 -10.23
N GLU A 204 -8.78 -2.34 -10.70
CA GLU A 204 -8.28 -2.14 -12.07
C GLU A 204 -6.95 -2.86 -12.27
N LYS A 205 -6.07 -2.82 -11.25
CA LYS A 205 -4.77 -3.48 -11.27
C LYS A 205 -4.44 -4.05 -9.89
N LEU A 206 -4.04 -5.33 -9.86
CA LEU A 206 -3.52 -5.99 -8.67
C LEU A 206 -2.15 -6.59 -8.99
N CYS A 207 -1.14 -6.27 -8.22
CA CYS A 207 0.20 -6.82 -8.34
C CYS A 207 0.59 -7.51 -7.04
N ILE A 208 0.99 -8.78 -7.10
CA ILE A 208 1.39 -9.53 -5.90
C ILE A 208 2.61 -10.38 -6.21
N TRP A 209 3.67 -10.22 -5.42
CA TRP A 209 4.81 -11.12 -5.43
C TRP A 209 5.33 -11.39 -4.03
N ALA A 210 5.87 -12.58 -3.88
CA ALA A 210 6.67 -13.00 -2.75
C ALA A 210 8.12 -13.19 -3.22
N ASN A 211 9.07 -13.14 -2.29
CA ASN A 211 10.45 -13.59 -2.54
C ASN A 211 10.57 -15.11 -2.50
#